data_AF-A0A1U7IXZ6-F1
#
_entry.id   AF-A0A1U7IXZ6-F1
#
_cell.length_a   1.000
_cell.length_b   1.000
_cell.length_c   1.000
_cell.angle_alpha   90.00
_cell.angle_beta   90.00
_cell.angle_gamma   90.00
#
_symmetry.space_group_name_H-M   'P 1'
#
loop_
_entity.id
_entity.type
_entity.pdbx_description
1 polymer ?
#
loop_
_entity_poly.entity_id
_entity_poly.type
_entity_poly.pdbx_seq_one_letter_code
_entity_poly.pdbx_strand_id
1 'polypeptide(L)'
;MSNDYVEGLLRLLEQERRKIVSSQKNYKSLVQDFYRKTEPFEEHRPETEESFAEELRLIAEMIAHCIVIGDSDVLYTYAIEPIKADPTRLSSFNNISWYLEAFKDKYRNSQSDSEKVYLWSVINELKIIAVGSAAA
;
A
#
# COMPACT_ATOMS: atom_id res chain seq x y z
N MET A 1 -34.57 -7.97 -27.46
CA MET A 1 -33.83 -8.85 -26.51
C MET A 1 -34.82 -9.32 -25.46
N SER A 2 -34.92 -10.62 -25.18
CA SER A 2 -35.88 -11.14 -24.20
C SER A 2 -35.41 -10.86 -22.77
N ASN A 3 -36.37 -10.68 -21.86
CA ASN A 3 -36.11 -10.43 -20.44
C ASN A 3 -35.28 -11.56 -19.80
N ASP A 4 -35.52 -12.81 -20.21
CA ASP A 4 -34.82 -14.00 -19.71
C ASP A 4 -33.31 -14.00 -20.03
N TYR A 5 -32.91 -13.42 -21.16
CA TYR A 5 -31.50 -13.30 -21.54
C TYR A 5 -30.76 -12.31 -20.63
N VAL A 6 -31.40 -11.18 -20.30
CA VAL A 6 -30.84 -10.16 -19.39
C VAL A 6 -30.72 -10.74 -17.98
N GLU A 7 -31.74 -11.43 -17.48
CA GLU A 7 -31.68 -12.10 -16.18
C GLU A 7 -30.58 -13.17 -16.11
N GLY A 8 -30.41 -13.95 -17.17
CA GLY A 8 -29.33 -14.93 -17.29
C GLY A 8 -27.94 -14.30 -17.18
N LEU A 9 -27.70 -13.19 -17.90
CA LEU A 9 -26.44 -12.45 -17.84
C LEU A 9 -26.17 -11.85 -16.47
N LEU A 10 -27.18 -11.29 -15.80
CA LEU A 10 -27.03 -10.73 -14.46
C LEU A 10 -26.62 -11.80 -13.44
N ARG A 11 -27.19 -13.01 -13.52
CA ARG A 11 -26.82 -14.12 -12.64
C ARG A 11 -25.37 -14.56 -12.86
N LEU A 12 -24.92 -14.61 -14.11
CA LEU A 12 -23.52 -14.95 -14.45
C LEU A 12 -22.55 -13.89 -13.92
N LEU A 13 -22.85 -12.60 -14.13
CA LEU A 13 -22.05 -11.50 -13.60
C LEU A 13 -21.94 -11.56 -12.07
N GLU A 14 -23.04 -11.84 -11.38
CA GLU A 14 -23.05 -11.99 -9.93
C GLU A 14 -22.24 -13.20 -9.45
N GLN A 15 -22.23 -14.29 -10.23
CA GLN A 15 -21.40 -15.46 -9.92
C GLN A 15 -19.91 -15.16 -10.08
N GLU A 16 -19.51 -14.51 -11.17
CA GLU A 16 -18.11 -14.12 -11.41
C GLU A 16 -17.63 -13.08 -10.39
N ARG A 17 -18.47 -12.09 -10.06
CA ARG A 17 -18.18 -11.12 -8.99
C ARG A 17 -17.87 -11.82 -7.67
N ARG A 18 -18.67 -12.81 -7.29
CA ARG A 18 -18.43 -13.58 -6.05
C ARG A 18 -17.12 -14.34 -6.07
N LYS A 19 -16.73 -14.91 -7.21
CA LYS A 19 -15.42 -15.57 -7.37
C LYS A 19 -14.27 -14.57 -7.23
N ILE A 20 -14.35 -13.42 -7.89
CA ILE A 20 -13.33 -12.36 -7.79
C ILE A 20 -13.15 -11.93 -6.33
N VAL A 21 -14.25 -11.62 -5.63
CA VAL A 21 -14.20 -11.21 -4.22
C VAL A 21 -13.61 -12.31 -3.33
N SER A 22 -13.95 -13.58 -3.59
CA SER A 22 -13.36 -14.70 -2.84
C SER A 22 -11.86 -14.83 -3.09
N SER A 23 -11.41 -14.68 -4.34
CA SER A 23 -9.98 -14.72 -4.69
C SER A 23 -9.21 -13.57 -4.06
N GLN A 24 -9.77 -12.35 -4.06
CA GLN A 24 -9.17 -11.19 -3.40
C GLN A 24 -9.02 -11.40 -1.89
N LYS A 25 -10.04 -11.97 -1.22
CA LYS A 25 -9.96 -12.30 0.21
C LYS A 25 -8.87 -13.34 0.51
N ASN A 26 -8.79 -14.39 -0.30
CA ASN A 26 -7.76 -15.42 -0.14
C ASN A 26 -6.36 -14.84 -0.35
N TYR A 27 -6.19 -14.03 -1.40
CA TYR A 27 -4.93 -13.35 -1.68
C TYR A 27 -4.53 -12.39 -0.56
N LYS A 28 -5.46 -11.59 -0.05
CA LYS A 28 -5.23 -10.72 1.11
C LYS A 28 -4.71 -11.52 2.31
N SER A 29 -5.34 -12.65 2.64
CA SER A 29 -4.87 -13.50 3.75
C SER A 29 -3.43 -13.96 3.56
N LEU A 30 -3.05 -14.39 2.35
CA LEU A 30 -1.67 -14.82 2.05
C LEU A 30 -0.67 -13.67 2.19
N VAL A 31 -1.00 -12.49 1.69
CA VAL A 31 -0.15 -11.29 1.80
C VAL A 31 -0.01 -10.86 3.27
N GLN A 32 -1.09 -10.89 4.04
CA GLN A 32 -1.06 -10.59 5.46
C GLN A 32 -0.20 -11.60 6.23
N ASP A 33 -0.33 -12.90 5.94
CA ASP A 33 0.51 -13.94 6.55
C ASP A 33 1.99 -13.79 6.19
N PHE A 34 2.29 -13.32 4.97
CA PHE A 34 3.65 -13.01 4.55
C PHE A 34 4.23 -11.86 5.39
N TYR A 35 3.57 -10.69 5.42
CA TYR A 35 4.10 -9.52 6.13
C TYR A 35 4.11 -9.66 7.64
N ARG A 36 3.21 -10.46 8.23
CA ARG A 36 3.27 -10.82 9.65
C ARG A 36 4.54 -11.58 10.00
N LYS A 37 5.10 -12.36 9.06
CA LYS A 37 6.33 -13.15 9.29
C LYS A 37 7.59 -12.39 8.97
N THR A 38 7.54 -11.46 8.02
CA THR A 38 8.73 -10.74 7.55
C THR A 38 8.97 -9.42 8.26
N GLU A 39 7.96 -8.81 8.88
CA GLU A 39 8.08 -7.54 9.62
C GLU A 39 8.85 -6.47 8.83
N PRO A 40 8.30 -5.96 7.72
CA PRO A 40 9.04 -5.25 6.67
C PRO A 40 9.73 -3.95 7.09
N PHE A 41 9.41 -3.39 8.26
CA PHE A 41 10.05 -2.22 8.84
C PHE A 41 10.54 -2.53 10.26
N GLU A 42 11.61 -3.30 10.33
CA GLU A 42 12.34 -3.59 11.57
C GLU A 42 12.80 -2.31 12.27
N GLU A 43 12.94 -2.37 13.59
CA GLU A 43 13.41 -1.24 14.38
C GLU A 43 14.89 -0.94 14.09
N HIS A 44 15.27 0.34 14.09
CA HIS A 44 16.66 0.79 14.01
C HIS A 44 17.43 0.35 12.74
N ARG A 45 16.81 0.44 11.57
CA ARG A 45 17.50 0.18 10.29
C ARG A 45 18.65 1.16 10.08
N PRO A 46 19.79 0.69 9.52
CA PRO A 46 20.94 1.56 9.28
C PRO A 46 20.62 2.58 8.18
N GLU A 47 20.94 3.85 8.43
CA GLU A 47 20.78 4.94 7.44
C GLU A 47 21.75 4.75 6.26
N THR A 48 21.30 3.99 5.27
CA THR A 48 22.05 3.60 4.07
C THR A 48 21.18 3.76 2.83
N GLU A 49 21.80 4.00 1.68
CA GLU A 49 21.09 4.06 0.40
C GLU A 49 20.34 2.74 0.10
N GLU A 50 20.92 1.60 0.48
CA GLU A 50 20.29 0.29 0.31
C GLU A 50 19.03 0.14 1.17
N SER A 51 19.07 0.56 2.44
CA SER A 51 17.89 0.51 3.31
C SER A 51 16.78 1.43 2.81
N PHE A 52 17.15 2.64 2.38
CA PHE A 52 16.21 3.59 1.79
C PHE A 52 15.54 3.01 0.51
N ALA A 53 16.34 2.46 -0.40
CA ALA A 53 15.84 1.88 -1.64
C ALA A 53 14.92 0.67 -1.38
N GLU A 54 15.28 -0.19 -0.42
CA GLU A 54 14.49 -1.35 -0.02
C GLU A 54 13.14 -0.94 0.59
N GLU A 55 13.12 0.08 1.43
CA GLU A 55 11.88 0.61 2.02
C GLU A 55 10.95 1.18 0.95
N LEU A 56 11.48 1.95 -0.02
CA LEU A 56 10.69 2.41 -1.17
C LEU A 56 10.12 1.24 -1.99
N ARG A 57 10.92 0.19 -2.19
CA ARG A 57 10.50 -1.03 -2.89
C ARG A 57 9.39 -1.75 -2.14
N LEU A 58 9.51 -1.92 -0.82
CA LEU A 58 8.52 -2.58 0.03
C LEU A 58 7.19 -1.84 0.03
N ILE A 59 7.21 -0.51 0.18
CA ILE A 59 5.98 0.31 0.10
C ILE A 59 5.34 0.18 -1.28
N ALA A 60 6.12 0.24 -2.36
CA ALA A 60 5.61 0.08 -3.72
C ALA A 60 5.00 -1.33 -3.95
N GLU A 61 5.60 -2.37 -3.38
CA GLU A 61 5.08 -3.73 -3.43
C GLU A 61 3.74 -3.84 -2.68
N MET A 62 3.64 -3.27 -1.48
CA MET A 62 2.39 -3.20 -0.73
C MET A 62 1.29 -2.46 -1.50
N ILE A 63 1.63 -1.37 -2.21
CA ILE A 63 0.70 -0.68 -3.10
C ILE A 63 0.19 -1.62 -4.20
N ALA A 64 1.08 -2.40 -4.83
CA ALA A 64 0.68 -3.37 -5.85
C ALA A 64 -0.29 -4.43 -5.28
N HIS A 65 -0.03 -4.94 -4.07
CA HIS A 65 -0.94 -5.85 -3.38
C HIS A 65 -2.31 -5.19 -3.12
N CYS A 66 -2.33 -3.94 -2.65
CA CYS A 66 -3.55 -3.17 -2.40
C CYS A 66 -4.39 -2.97 -3.67
N ILE A 67 -3.77 -2.77 -4.83
CA ILE A 67 -4.47 -2.66 -6.12
C ILE A 67 -5.20 -3.97 -6.46
N VAL A 68 -4.54 -5.13 -6.26
CA VAL A 68 -5.14 -6.45 -6.53
C VAL A 68 -6.28 -6.75 -5.55
N ILE A 69 -6.06 -6.46 -4.26
CA ILE A 69 -7.02 -6.69 -3.18
C ILE A 69 -8.23 -5.75 -3.30
N GLY A 70 -8.01 -4.52 -3.75
CA GLY A 70 -9.02 -3.47 -3.81
C GLY A 70 -9.27 -2.76 -2.48
N ASP A 71 -8.34 -2.88 -1.53
CA ASP A 71 -8.35 -2.13 -0.26
C ASP A 71 -6.93 -1.71 0.15
N SER A 72 -6.83 -0.82 1.14
CA SER A 72 -5.56 -0.27 1.62
C SER A 72 -5.03 -0.96 2.89
N ASP A 73 -5.67 -2.04 3.33
CA ASP A 73 -5.50 -2.56 4.70
C ASP A 73 -4.09 -3.11 4.94
N VAL A 74 -3.51 -3.76 3.93
CA VAL A 74 -2.12 -4.26 3.97
C VAL A 74 -1.14 -3.11 4.10
N LEU A 75 -1.28 -2.07 3.28
CA LEU A 75 -0.40 -0.89 3.31
C LEU A 75 -0.48 -0.16 4.66
N TYR A 76 -1.69 0.01 5.21
CA TYR A 76 -1.85 0.67 6.50
C TYR A 76 -1.29 -0.16 7.65
N THR A 77 -1.63 -1.45 7.70
CA THR A 77 -1.24 -2.34 8.79
C THR A 77 0.27 -2.55 8.86
N TYR A 78 0.94 -2.72 7.72
CA TYR A 78 2.34 -3.15 7.69
C TYR A 78 3.33 -2.07 7.29
N ALA A 79 2.90 -0.88 6.87
CA ALA A 79 3.79 0.25 6.63
C ALA A 79 3.35 1.49 7.41
N ILE A 80 2.17 2.05 7.09
CA ILE A 80 1.81 3.39 7.58
C ILE A 80 1.67 3.42 9.10
N GLU A 81 0.90 2.53 9.71
CA GLU A 81 0.67 2.56 11.17
C GLU A 81 1.95 2.26 11.97
N PRO A 82 2.79 1.27 11.61
CA PRO A 82 4.11 1.11 12.21
C PRO A 82 4.98 2.37 12.13
N ILE A 83 5.08 3.00 10.95
CA ILE A 83 5.89 4.21 10.75
C ILE A 83 5.30 5.41 11.51
N LYS A 84 3.98 5.52 11.63
CA LYS A 84 3.35 6.56 12.45
C LYS A 84 3.66 6.38 13.93
N ALA A 85 3.60 5.14 14.42
CA ALA A 85 3.83 4.81 15.82
C ALA A 85 5.30 5.03 16.21
N ASP A 86 6.22 4.68 15.31
CA ASP A 86 7.65 4.92 15.46
C ASP A 86 8.27 5.33 14.11
N PRO A 87 8.45 6.63 13.87
CA PRO A 87 9.00 7.10 12.60
C PRO A 87 10.45 6.66 12.36
N THR A 88 11.19 6.30 13.41
CA THR A 88 12.58 5.83 13.28
C THR A 88 12.70 4.45 12.61
N ARG A 89 11.56 3.79 12.35
CA ARG A 89 11.47 2.60 11.49
C ARG A 89 11.81 2.86 10.03
N LEU A 90 11.77 4.12 9.58
CA LEU A 90 12.36 4.51 8.30
C LEU A 90 13.85 4.79 8.49
N SER A 91 14.71 4.11 7.72
CA SER A 91 16.16 4.24 7.85
C SER A 91 16.66 5.68 7.75
N SER A 92 15.98 6.50 6.94
CA SER A 92 16.33 7.90 6.70
C SER A 92 15.22 8.83 7.19
N PHE A 93 14.59 8.54 8.33
CA PHE A 93 13.48 9.36 8.86
C PHE A 93 13.85 10.84 9.05
N ASN A 94 15.07 11.13 9.52
CA ASN A 94 15.57 12.51 9.64
C ASN A 94 15.56 13.25 8.28
N ASN A 95 15.56 12.49 7.19
CA ASN A 95 15.45 12.92 5.82
C ASN A 95 14.12 12.47 5.18
N ILE A 96 13.00 12.51 5.91
CA ILE A 96 11.66 12.11 5.41
C ILE A 96 11.25 12.82 4.10
N SER A 97 11.82 14.00 3.84
CA SER A 97 11.66 14.72 2.57
C SER A 97 12.12 13.91 1.36
N TRP A 98 13.13 13.04 1.49
CA TRP A 98 13.59 12.16 0.42
C TRP A 98 12.53 11.13 0.03
N TYR A 99 11.84 10.53 1.02
CA TYR A 99 10.70 9.64 0.73
C TYR A 99 9.57 10.40 0.07
N LEU A 100 9.25 11.61 0.56
CA LEU A 100 8.21 12.44 -0.02
C LEU A 100 8.48 12.79 -1.49
N GLU A 101 9.71 13.17 -1.84
CA GLU A 101 10.07 13.44 -3.23
C GLU A 101 10.04 12.17 -4.09
N ALA A 102 10.58 11.06 -3.60
CA ALA A 102 10.54 9.78 -4.32
C ALA A 102 9.10 9.32 -4.64
N PHE A 103 8.19 9.39 -3.67
CA PHE A 103 6.78 9.03 -3.89
C PHE A 103 6.05 10.05 -4.76
N LYS A 104 6.33 11.36 -4.65
CA LYS A 104 5.76 12.37 -5.55
C LYS A 104 6.19 12.13 -6.99
N ASP A 105 7.45 11.79 -7.23
CA ASP A 105 7.95 11.50 -8.57
C ASP A 105 7.32 10.23 -9.12
N LYS A 106 7.20 9.16 -8.31
CA LYS A 106 6.45 7.96 -8.69
C LYS A 106 4.98 8.28 -8.99
N TYR A 107 4.32 9.13 -8.20
CA TYR A 107 2.95 9.58 -8.43
C TYR A 107 2.78 10.33 -9.75
N ARG A 108 3.69 11.26 -10.06
CA ARG A 108 3.70 12.03 -11.32
C ARG A 108 3.90 11.12 -12.53
N ASN A 109 4.75 10.10 -12.41
CA ASN A 109 5.10 9.20 -13.49
C ASN A 109 4.14 8.02 -13.67
N SER A 110 3.33 7.70 -12.65
CA SER A 110 2.38 6.59 -12.71
C SER A 110 1.33 6.81 -13.81
N GLN A 111 1.08 5.75 -14.58
CA GLN A 111 0.03 5.70 -15.60
C GLN A 111 -1.24 5.01 -15.09
N SER A 112 -1.26 4.55 -13.83
CA SER A 112 -2.38 3.83 -13.22
C SER A 112 -3.10 4.72 -12.21
N ASP A 113 -4.37 5.04 -12.49
CA ASP A 113 -5.19 5.82 -11.55
C ASP A 113 -5.34 5.10 -10.20
N SER A 114 -5.46 3.77 -10.22
CA SER A 114 -5.49 2.96 -9.00
C SER A 114 -4.19 3.10 -8.19
N GLU A 115 -3.02 3.08 -8.85
CA GLU A 115 -1.74 3.27 -8.15
C GLU A 115 -1.63 4.69 -7.57
N LYS A 116 -2.11 5.71 -8.30
CA LYS A 116 -2.12 7.10 -7.82
C LYS A 116 -2.91 7.29 -6.54
N VAL A 117 -4.05 6.60 -6.38
CA VAL A 117 -4.84 6.67 -5.14
C VAL A 117 -4.03 6.20 -3.92
N TYR A 118 -3.32 5.08 -4.05
CA TYR A 118 -2.51 4.56 -2.95
C TYR A 118 -1.24 5.37 -2.73
N LEU A 119 -0.56 5.81 -3.79
CA LEU A 119 0.60 6.71 -3.68
C LEU A 119 0.23 8.03 -2.99
N TRP A 120 -0.93 8.61 -3.34
CA TRP A 120 -1.42 9.82 -2.69
C TRP A 120 -1.66 9.61 -1.19
N SER A 121 -2.20 8.45 -0.81
CA SER A 121 -2.40 8.07 0.58
C SER A 121 -1.07 8.02 1.34
N VAL A 122 -0.05 7.32 0.80
CA VAL A 122 1.29 7.27 1.39
C VAL A 122 1.90 8.67 1.54
N ILE A 123 1.84 9.50 0.48
CA ILE A 123 2.39 10.85 0.50
C ILE A 123 1.76 11.70 1.61
N ASN A 124 0.45 11.64 1.78
CA ASN A 124 -0.22 12.43 2.81
C ASN A 124 0.11 11.95 4.21
N GLU A 125 0.19 10.64 4.41
CA GLU A 125 0.52 10.09 5.72
C GLU A 125 1.96 10.43 6.11
N LEU A 126 2.92 10.31 5.19
CA LEU A 126 4.29 10.77 5.43
C LEU A 126 4.39 12.27 5.72
N LYS A 127 3.54 13.11 5.11
CA LYS A 127 3.49 14.55 5.46
C LYS A 127 2.99 14.76 6.87
N ILE A 128 1.96 14.03 7.30
CA ILE A 128 1.43 14.12 8.67
C ILE A 128 2.52 13.73 9.67
N ILE A 129 3.23 12.63 9.40
CA ILE A 129 4.33 12.14 10.24
C ILE A 129 5.46 13.19 10.31
N ALA A 130 5.85 13.78 9.17
CA ALA A 130 6.88 14.81 9.12
C ALA A 130 6.53 16.09 9.91
N VAL A 131 5.25 16.46 9.98
CA VAL A 131 4.79 17.62 10.77
C VAL A 131 4.71 17.25 12.25
N GLY A 132 4.22 16.06 12.58
CA GLY A 132 4.08 15.58 13.96
C GLY A 132 5.41 15.47 14.70
N SER A 133 6.48 15.07 14.00
CA SER A 133 7.81 14.98 14.59
C SER A 133 8.51 16.31 14.81
N ALA A 134 8.18 17.35 14.03
CA ALA A 134 8.74 18.69 14.22
C ALA A 134 8.16 19.42 15.46
N ALA A 135 7.09 18.89 16.05
CA ALA A 135 6.40 19.46 17.21
C ALA A 135 6.72 18.77 18.54
N ALA A 136 7.50 17.67 18.51
CA ALA A 136 7.93 16.89 19.68
C ALA A 136 9.37 17.26 20.07
#